data_AF-A0A9E0PP21-F1
#
_entry.id   AF-A0A9E0PP21-F1
#
_cell.length_a   1.000
_cell.length_b   1.000
_cell.length_c   1.000
_cell.angle_alpha   90.00
_cell.angle_beta   90.00
_cell.angle_gamma   90.00
#
_symmetry.space_group_name_H-M   'P 1'
#
loop_
_entity.id
_entity.type
_entity.pdbx_description
1 polymer ?
#
loop_
_entity_poly.entity_id
_entity_poly.type
_entity_poly.pdbx_seq_one_letter_code
_entity_poly.pdbx_strand_id
1 'polypeptide(L)'
;MGVVFDPAKPGSVAEKNAIMAALGAGYAAGAVTLIGKPVEASAVGGVSGVAALYITEGVNYGAVGPAAKAKKLVTVGSDPACVKSGACVMGVATEPKVDITVNRAAAAAVGATFKAAFRMMIKEI
;
A
#
# COMPACT_ATOMS: atom_id res chain seq x y z
N MET A 1 1.86 9.93 -2.44
CA MET A 1 1.58 8.48 -2.32
C MET A 1 0.87 8.04 -3.59
N GLY A 2 1.30 6.94 -4.21
CA GLY A 2 0.58 6.35 -5.34
C GLY A 2 -0.59 5.52 -4.84
N VAL A 3 -1.78 5.63 -5.45
CA VAL A 3 -2.94 4.79 -5.15
C VAL A 3 -3.14 3.86 -6.34
N VAL A 4 -2.72 2.62 -6.18
CA VAL A 4 -2.71 1.60 -7.22
C VAL A 4 -4.09 0.97 -7.32
N PHE A 5 -4.68 1.02 -8.51
CA PHE A 5 -6.01 0.47 -8.79
C PHE A 5 -6.07 -0.29 -10.10
N ASP A 6 -7.03 -1.21 -10.20
CA ASP A 6 -7.35 -1.94 -11.42
C ASP A 6 -8.64 -1.35 -12.02
N PRO A 7 -8.59 -0.68 -13.19
CA PRO A 7 -9.77 -0.08 -13.81
C PRO A 7 -10.83 -1.11 -14.19
N ALA A 8 -10.46 -2.38 -14.35
CA ALA A 8 -11.41 -3.46 -14.65
C ALA A 8 -12.16 -3.96 -13.41
N LYS A 9 -11.80 -3.50 -12.19
CA LYS A 9 -12.41 -3.94 -10.93
C LYS A 9 -13.13 -2.77 -10.25
N PRO A 10 -14.48 -2.72 -10.30
CA PRO A 10 -15.24 -1.61 -9.73
C PRO A 10 -14.94 -1.34 -8.25
N GLY A 11 -14.73 -2.39 -7.44
CA GLY A 11 -14.35 -2.24 -6.02
C GLY A 11 -13.01 -1.52 -5.84
N SER A 12 -11.99 -1.90 -6.61
CA SER A 12 -10.67 -1.26 -6.61
C SER A 12 -10.76 0.22 -7.03
N VAL A 13 -11.59 0.53 -8.04
CA VAL A 13 -11.84 1.91 -8.47
C VAL A 13 -12.54 2.72 -7.38
N ALA A 14 -13.55 2.14 -6.72
CA ALA A 14 -14.29 2.78 -5.64
C ALA A 14 -13.39 3.10 -4.45
N GLU A 15 -12.57 2.14 -4.03
CA GLU A 15 -11.60 2.33 -2.94
C GLU A 15 -10.56 3.41 -3.29
N LYS A 16 -10.02 3.39 -4.51
CA LYS A 16 -9.13 4.45 -5.00
C LYS A 16 -9.82 5.82 -4.93
N ASN A 17 -11.09 5.91 -5.34
CA ASN A 17 -11.83 7.17 -5.29
C ASN A 17 -12.03 7.64 -3.84
N ALA A 18 -12.35 6.73 -2.92
CA ALA A 18 -12.52 7.05 -1.50
C ALA A 18 -11.21 7.58 -0.87
N ILE A 19 -10.08 6.94 -1.17
CA ILE A 19 -8.76 7.37 -0.68
C ILE A 19 -8.38 8.72 -1.27
N MET A 20 -8.55 8.90 -2.58
CA MET A 20 -8.26 10.17 -3.25
C MET A 20 -9.13 11.31 -2.69
N ALA A 21 -10.41 11.04 -2.41
CA ALA A 21 -11.31 12.00 -1.76
C ALA A 21 -10.84 12.35 -0.34
N ALA A 22 -10.43 11.36 0.46
CA ALA A 22 -9.90 11.57 1.81
C ALA A 22 -8.59 12.38 1.82
N LEU A 23 -7.74 12.21 0.80
CA LEU A 23 -6.52 12.99 0.65
C LEU A 23 -6.78 14.43 0.17
N GLY A 24 -7.86 14.65 -0.58
CA GLY A 24 -8.23 15.96 -1.12
C GLY A 24 -7.11 16.58 -1.96
N ALA A 25 -6.86 17.88 -1.78
CA ALA A 25 -5.72 18.58 -2.40
C ALA A 25 -4.36 18.24 -1.76
N GLY A 26 -4.38 17.50 -0.65
CA GLY A 26 -3.22 17.15 0.15
C GLY A 26 -3.62 16.98 1.61
N TYR A 27 -3.26 15.85 2.21
CA TYR A 27 -3.53 15.57 3.61
C TYR A 27 -2.29 15.85 4.47
N ALA A 28 -2.39 16.79 5.40
CA ALA A 28 -1.31 17.13 6.31
C ALA A 28 -1.18 16.05 7.41
N ALA A 29 -0.08 15.31 7.41
CA ALA A 29 0.25 14.28 8.38
C ALA A 29 1.57 14.65 9.10
N GLY A 30 1.47 15.43 10.17
CA GLY A 30 2.66 15.93 10.88
C GLY A 30 3.53 16.79 9.97
N ALA A 31 4.76 16.35 9.71
CA ALA A 31 5.73 17.09 8.88
C ALA A 31 5.61 16.82 7.37
N VAL A 32 4.68 15.96 6.93
CA VAL A 32 4.53 15.57 5.52
C VAL A 32 3.13 15.84 5.02
N THR A 33 3.02 16.31 3.78
CA THR A 33 1.75 16.42 3.05
C THR A 33 1.61 15.23 2.11
N LEU A 34 0.61 14.39 2.38
CA LEU A 34 0.27 13.26 1.53
C LEU A 34 -0.57 13.74 0.34
N ILE A 35 0.05 13.77 -0.84
CA ILE A 35 -0.64 14.02 -2.10
C ILE A 35 -0.88 12.68 -2.78
N GLY A 36 -2.15 12.37 -3.06
CA GLY A 36 -2.54 11.15 -3.77
C GLY A 36 -2.23 11.26 -5.27
N LYS A 37 -1.67 10.21 -5.85
CA LYS A 37 -1.51 10.05 -7.30
C LYS A 37 -2.18 8.75 -7.72
N PRO A 38 -3.24 8.76 -8.54
CA PRO A 38 -3.82 7.52 -9.05
C PRO A 38 -2.81 6.83 -9.96
N VAL A 39 -2.65 5.52 -9.81
CA VAL A 39 -1.74 4.70 -10.61
C VAL A 39 -2.49 3.45 -11.03
N GLU A 40 -2.56 3.16 -12.33
CA GLU A 40 -3.10 1.88 -12.78
C GLU A 40 -2.16 0.73 -12.40
N ALA A 41 -2.71 -0.44 -12.08
CA ALA A 41 -1.93 -1.61 -11.70
C ALA A 41 -0.88 -2.00 -12.76
N SER A 42 -1.19 -1.80 -14.04
CA SER A 42 -0.28 -1.99 -15.18
C SER A 42 0.87 -0.98 -15.22
N ALA A 43 0.68 0.21 -14.65
CA ALA A 43 1.64 1.33 -14.70
C ALA A 43 2.59 1.38 -13.49
N VAL A 44 2.46 0.46 -12.53
CA VAL A 44 3.31 0.44 -11.32
C VAL A 44 4.80 0.36 -11.65
N GLY A 45 5.19 -0.39 -12.69
CA GLY A 45 6.58 -0.48 -13.13
C GLY A 45 7.18 0.83 -13.65
N GLY A 46 6.35 1.80 -14.03
CA GLY A 46 6.76 3.14 -14.48
C GLY A 46 6.61 4.23 -13.42
N VAL A 47 6.13 3.90 -12.22
CA VAL A 47 5.80 4.91 -11.21
C VAL A 47 7.05 5.68 -10.74
N SER A 48 6.89 6.99 -10.60
CA SER A 48 7.89 7.94 -10.10
C SER A 48 7.21 9.07 -9.32
N GLY A 49 8.00 9.79 -8.51
CA GLY A 49 7.52 10.92 -7.70
C GLY A 49 6.63 10.51 -6.52
N VAL A 50 6.71 9.26 -6.07
CA VAL A 50 5.95 8.75 -4.91
C VAL A 50 6.90 8.04 -3.95
N ALA A 51 6.66 8.19 -2.65
CA ALA A 51 7.46 7.54 -1.59
C ALA A 51 6.88 6.19 -1.12
N ALA A 52 5.59 5.95 -1.39
CA ALA A 52 4.87 4.75 -1.02
C ALA A 52 3.68 4.52 -1.97
N LEU A 53 3.22 3.27 -2.01
CA LEU A 53 2.03 2.86 -2.77
C LEU A 53 0.95 2.33 -1.81
N TYR A 54 -0.28 2.79 -1.99
CA TYR A 54 -1.47 2.12 -1.48
C TYR A 54 -1.97 1.17 -2.55
N ILE A 55 -2.14 -0.12 -2.22
CA ILE A 55 -2.61 -1.16 -3.12
C ILE A 55 -4.07 -1.45 -2.76
N THR A 56 -4.98 -1.10 -3.65
CA THR A 56 -6.41 -1.37 -3.45
C THR A 56 -6.72 -2.86 -3.52
N GLU A 57 -7.84 -3.23 -2.91
CA GLU A 57 -8.35 -4.59 -2.87
C GLU A 57 -8.61 -5.13 -4.27
N GLY A 58 -8.28 -6.42 -4.43
CA GLY A 58 -8.60 -7.16 -5.64
C GLY A 58 -7.68 -6.90 -6.82
N VAL A 59 -6.72 -5.96 -6.79
CA VAL A 59 -5.74 -5.86 -7.91
C VAL A 59 -4.94 -7.16 -8.06
N ASN A 60 -4.32 -7.39 -9.23
CA ASN A 60 -3.44 -8.55 -9.41
C ASN A 60 -2.14 -8.40 -8.58
N TYR A 61 -2.17 -8.90 -7.35
CA TYR A 61 -1.04 -8.85 -6.41
C TYR A 61 0.24 -9.49 -6.97
N GLY A 62 0.11 -10.56 -7.75
CA GLY A 62 1.24 -11.24 -8.39
C GLY A 62 1.97 -10.38 -9.42
N ALA A 63 1.27 -9.45 -10.06
CA ALA A 63 1.86 -8.49 -11.00
C ALA A 63 2.36 -7.22 -10.29
N VAL A 64 1.55 -6.66 -9.39
CA VAL A 64 1.82 -5.39 -8.72
C VAL A 64 2.96 -5.50 -7.70
N GLY A 65 2.99 -6.58 -6.92
CA GLY A 65 3.97 -6.78 -5.85
C GLY A 65 5.42 -6.76 -6.34
N PRO A 66 5.80 -7.58 -7.33
CA PRO A 66 7.15 -7.54 -7.92
C PRO A 66 7.51 -6.19 -8.53
N ALA A 67 6.57 -5.53 -9.22
CA ALA A 67 6.80 -4.22 -9.83
C ALA A 67 7.08 -3.14 -8.76
N ALA A 68 6.33 -3.15 -7.65
CA ALA A 68 6.56 -2.23 -6.53
C ALA A 68 7.89 -2.51 -5.81
N LYS A 69 8.22 -3.80 -5.59
CA LYS A 69 9.49 -4.20 -4.98
C LYS A 69 10.70 -3.76 -5.81
N ALA A 70 10.63 -3.88 -7.13
CA ALA A 70 11.68 -3.41 -8.03
C ALA A 70 11.95 -1.90 -7.90
N LYS A 71 10.95 -1.12 -7.47
CA LYS A 71 11.08 0.32 -7.19
C LYS A 71 11.51 0.64 -5.76
N LYS A 72 11.69 -0.37 -4.90
CA LYS A 72 11.95 -0.23 -3.46
C LYS A 72 10.91 0.65 -2.76
N LEU A 73 9.65 0.56 -3.20
CA LEU A 73 8.55 1.32 -2.62
C LEU A 73 7.83 0.48 -1.56
N VAL A 74 7.59 1.09 -0.40
CA VAL A 74 6.73 0.48 0.63
C VAL A 74 5.30 0.45 0.10
N THR A 75 4.69 -0.73 0.17
CA THR A 75 3.31 -0.98 -0.23
C THR A 75 2.42 -1.21 0.99
N VAL A 76 1.27 -0.54 1.02
CA VAL A 76 0.26 -0.64 2.08
C VAL A 76 -1.07 -1.05 1.46
N GLY A 77 -1.86 -1.88 2.12
CA GLY A 77 -3.21 -2.23 1.66
C GLY A 77 -4.17 -2.50 2.82
N SER A 78 -5.45 -2.61 2.50
CA SER A 78 -6.53 -3.01 3.41
C SER A 78 -6.77 -4.53 3.40
N ASP A 79 -6.51 -5.19 2.27
CA ASP A 79 -6.72 -6.64 2.09
C ASP A 79 -5.59 -7.49 2.71
N PRO A 80 -5.88 -8.38 3.68
CA PRO A 80 -4.92 -9.34 4.22
C PRO A 80 -4.25 -10.22 3.17
N ALA A 81 -4.91 -10.53 2.04
CA ALA A 81 -4.34 -11.32 0.95
C ALA A 81 -3.18 -10.59 0.26
N CYS A 82 -3.21 -9.26 0.21
CA CYS A 82 -2.10 -8.47 -0.33
C CYS A 82 -0.82 -8.65 0.51
N VAL A 83 -0.95 -8.68 1.85
CA VAL A 83 0.19 -8.88 2.76
C VAL A 83 0.69 -10.32 2.71
N LYS A 84 -0.23 -11.29 2.73
CA LYS A 84 0.10 -12.73 2.66
C LYS A 84 0.83 -13.09 1.36
N SER A 85 0.45 -12.49 0.24
CA SER A 85 1.13 -12.68 -1.05
C SER A 85 2.49 -11.97 -1.16
N GLY A 86 2.84 -11.10 -0.20
CA GLY A 86 4.06 -10.30 -0.24
C GLY A 86 4.02 -9.16 -1.27
N ALA A 87 2.83 -8.81 -1.77
CA ALA A 87 2.62 -7.63 -2.60
C ALA A 87 2.50 -6.36 -1.75
N CYS A 88 1.90 -6.47 -0.57
CA CYS A 88 1.89 -5.44 0.47
C CYS A 88 2.97 -5.71 1.52
N VAL A 89 3.78 -4.69 1.83
CA VAL A 89 4.68 -4.70 2.99
C VAL A 89 3.86 -4.68 4.28
N MET A 90 2.81 -3.87 4.31
CA MET A 90 1.95 -3.69 5.47
C MET A 90 0.48 -3.75 5.06
N GLY A 91 -0.35 -4.40 5.89
CA GLY A 91 -1.80 -4.35 5.80
C GLY A 91 -2.38 -3.70 7.03
N VAL A 92 -3.40 -2.88 6.84
CA VAL A 92 -4.15 -2.24 7.92
C VAL A 92 -5.61 -2.61 7.75
N ALA A 93 -6.11 -3.49 8.63
CA ALA A 93 -7.54 -3.77 8.74
C ALA A 93 -8.10 -2.90 9.87
N THR A 94 -9.25 -2.27 9.65
CA THR A 94 -9.91 -1.41 10.66
C THR A 94 -11.11 -2.07 11.32
N GLU A 95 -11.60 -3.18 10.77
CA GLU A 95 -12.78 -3.90 11.25
C GLU A 95 -12.46 -5.39 11.46
N PRO A 96 -12.99 -6.02 12.52
CA PRO A 96 -13.80 -5.44 13.61
C PRO A 96 -12.96 -4.60 14.60
N LYS A 97 -11.64 -4.58 14.45
CA LYS A 97 -10.69 -3.78 15.23
C LYS A 97 -9.51 -3.39 14.35
N VAL A 98 -8.77 -2.37 14.76
CA VAL A 98 -7.52 -2.01 14.08
C VAL A 98 -6.48 -3.11 14.30
N ASP A 99 -6.04 -3.74 13.21
CA ASP A 99 -4.97 -4.73 13.19
C ASP A 99 -3.99 -4.37 12.06
N ILE A 100 -2.70 -4.38 12.39
CA ILE A 100 -1.62 -4.08 11.46
C ILE A 100 -0.78 -5.34 11.30
N THR A 101 -0.73 -5.86 10.08
CA THR A 101 0.11 -7.01 9.72
C THR A 101 1.22 -6.59 8.77
N VAL A 102 2.46 -7.01 9.02
CA VAL A 102 3.62 -6.72 8.18
C VAL A 102 4.20 -8.02 7.64
N ASN A 103 4.48 -8.06 6.33
CA ASN A 103 5.22 -9.14 5.71
C ASN A 103 6.73 -8.82 5.78
N ARG A 104 7.48 -9.59 6.58
CA ARG A 104 8.90 -9.31 6.84
C ARG A 104 9.76 -9.47 5.58
N ALA A 105 9.45 -10.46 4.74
CA ALA A 105 10.17 -10.70 3.50
C ALA A 105 9.94 -9.55 2.50
N ALA A 106 8.70 -9.08 2.37
CA ALA A 106 8.38 -7.93 1.51
C ALA A 106 9.05 -6.64 2.04
N ALA A 107 9.03 -6.42 3.36
CA ALA A 107 9.72 -5.28 3.99
C ALA A 107 11.23 -5.30 3.69
N ALA A 108 11.88 -6.45 3.90
CA ALA A 108 13.30 -6.61 3.61
C ALA A 108 13.63 -6.38 2.13
N ALA A 109 12.79 -6.87 1.21
CA ALA A 109 12.98 -6.70 -0.23
C ALA A 109 12.97 -5.24 -0.69
N VAL A 110 12.29 -4.35 0.05
CA VAL A 110 12.28 -2.91 -0.23
C VAL A 110 13.23 -2.11 0.67
N GLY A 111 13.98 -2.78 1.56
CA GLY A 111 14.88 -2.15 2.51
C GLY A 111 14.15 -1.41 3.65
N ALA A 112 12.88 -1.73 3.92
CA ALA A 112 12.14 -1.15 5.02
C ALA A 112 12.48 -1.84 6.35
N THR A 113 12.76 -1.04 7.37
CA THR A 113 13.02 -1.49 8.74
C THR A 113 12.09 -0.81 9.72
N PHE A 114 11.48 -1.59 10.61
CA PHE A 114 10.57 -1.09 11.63
C PHE A 114 11.28 -0.97 12.98
N LYS A 115 11.04 0.12 13.70
CA LYS A 115 11.57 0.33 15.06
C LYS A 115 11.00 -0.73 16.02
N ALA A 116 11.79 -1.13 17.02
CA ALA A 116 11.40 -2.17 17.97
C ALA A 116 10.05 -1.91 18.66
N ALA A 117 9.77 -0.67 19.06
CA ALA A 117 8.49 -0.31 19.68
C ALA A 117 7.29 -0.55 18.75
N PHE A 118 7.43 -0.24 17.45
CA PHE A 118 6.36 -0.50 16.47
C PHE A 118 6.13 -2.00 16.28
N ARG A 119 7.21 -2.79 16.30
CA ARG A 119 7.14 -4.26 16.18
C ARG A 119 6.35 -4.93 17.32
N MET A 120 6.24 -4.29 18.48
CA MET A 120 5.41 -4.78 19.59
C MET A 120 3.90 -4.56 19.38
N MET A 121 3.50 -3.68 18.46
CA MET A 121 2.10 -3.33 18.18
C MET A 121 1.50 -4.02 16.95
N ILE A 122 2.32 -4.74 16.18
CA ILE A 122 1.93 -5.32 14.89
C ILE A 122 2.09 -6.84 14.89
N LYS A 123 1.41 -7.50 13.96
CA LYS A 123 1.66 -8.90 13.62
C LYS A 123 2.69 -8.98 12.50
N GLU A 124 3.72 -9.79 12.65
CA GLU A 124 4.68 -10.08 11.58
C GLU A 124 4.40 -11.46 10.98
N ILE A 125 4.45 -11.55 9.64
CA ILE A 125 4.37 -12.80 8.87
C ILE A 125 5.53 -12.94 7.89
#